data_AF-D2PTT2-F1
#
_entry.id   AF-D2PTT2-F1
#
_cell.length_a   1.000
_cell.length_b   1.000
_cell.length_c   1.000
_cell.angle_alpha   90.00
_cell.angle_beta   90.00
_cell.angle_gamma   90.00
#
_symmetry.space_group_name_H-M   'P 1'
#
loop_
_entity.id
_entity.type
_entity.pdbx_description
1 polymer ?
#
loop_
_entity_poly.entity_id
_entity_poly.type
_entity_poly.pdbx_seq_one_letter_code
_entity_poly.pdbx_strand_id
1 'polypeptide(L)'
;MPTSMHDRHPRPLLARADWLDLSGEWQFAHDDTDVGLAEHWQSRTDVFERVITVPYPPESPASGIHDTGYHPVLWYRRTLPVTTPPPGRRTVLRFGAVDYRADIWVNGEHVANHEGGQTPFSADITDALTGNGEQVLVVRAWDDPHDLEQPRGKQDWQERPHVIWYERTSGIWQPVWLEEVPADHLETVLFTPTTTPGTVEVEVRLARRSSGPVKVSIQLSLDGRPLADDTWTVTGSLLRRRLTVQDSAIEAEPHLLLWSPEQPILCDATVTVEGQGGPDKVESYFGFRTVGTDERSFLLNGRPYYLRLALAQGYWPQSHLAAPGADALRAEVELIKQLGFNGVRIHQKAEDPRFLSWCDRLGVLVYADAAASYAYTGRSLARTTREWTEIVERDAGHPCIAGWVAFNESWGVAQVADSEQQRDAVRALYRLLKALDPSRPVIGNDGWEYVEGDLLGIHDYTHDPGMIHRRYADENLVRNTVATGRPGGKRLALGDQAPAVPVLLSEFGGFTHAPDDPTTWSGYGVTDSPEQLLERLATLLAAVHASTGLAGFCYTQLTDTGQERNGLLTEDRKPKADLDLIARIVTGPPR
;
A
#
# COMPACT_ATOMS: atom_id res chain seq x y z
N MET A 1 -4.51 -22.73 -8.35
CA MET A 1 -5.72 -21.90 -8.54
C MET A 1 -5.66 -21.31 -9.94
N PRO A 2 -6.73 -21.36 -10.76
CA PRO A 2 -6.80 -20.54 -11.96
C PRO A 2 -6.67 -19.06 -11.57
N THR A 3 -5.95 -18.27 -12.37
CA THR A 3 -5.79 -16.84 -12.12
C THR A 3 -7.16 -16.17 -12.27
N SER A 4 -7.67 -15.54 -11.20
CA SER A 4 -8.92 -14.80 -11.24
C SER A 4 -8.73 -13.46 -11.97
N MET A 5 -9.81 -12.85 -12.46
CA MET A 5 -9.74 -11.53 -13.09
C MET A 5 -9.13 -10.47 -12.14
N HIS A 6 -9.43 -10.57 -10.85
CA HIS A 6 -8.89 -9.70 -9.80
C HIS A 6 -7.36 -9.75 -9.70
N ASP A 7 -6.78 -10.93 -9.95
CA ASP A 7 -5.34 -11.17 -9.76
C ASP A 7 -4.48 -10.41 -10.79
N ARG A 8 -5.09 -10.03 -11.93
CA ARG A 8 -4.41 -9.35 -13.03
C ARG A 8 -4.84 -7.90 -13.21
N HIS A 9 -6.08 -7.58 -12.88
CA HIS A 9 -6.62 -6.23 -13.06
C HIS A 9 -5.90 -5.23 -12.11
N PRO A 10 -5.42 -4.07 -12.59
CA PRO A 10 -4.75 -3.07 -11.74
C PRO A 10 -5.62 -2.50 -10.60
N ARG A 11 -6.95 -2.65 -10.68
CA ARG A 11 -7.92 -2.36 -9.61
C ARG A 11 -8.68 -3.62 -9.21
N PRO A 12 -8.16 -4.47 -8.31
CA PRO A 12 -8.77 -5.77 -8.01
C PRO A 12 -10.16 -5.70 -7.38
N LEU A 13 -10.47 -4.64 -6.62
CA LEU A 13 -11.79 -4.42 -6.02
C LEU A 13 -12.81 -3.79 -6.99
N LEU A 14 -12.39 -3.42 -8.19
CA LEU A 14 -13.21 -2.81 -9.22
C LEU A 14 -12.84 -3.38 -10.60
N ALA A 15 -12.84 -4.71 -10.71
CA ALA A 15 -12.32 -5.38 -11.89
C ALA A 15 -13.36 -5.40 -13.01
N ARG A 16 -13.00 -4.85 -14.17
CA ARG A 16 -13.78 -4.98 -15.41
C ARG A 16 -13.17 -6.05 -16.30
N ALA A 17 -14.02 -6.73 -17.06
CA ALA A 17 -13.56 -7.74 -18.02
C ALA A 17 -12.78 -7.11 -19.18
N ASP A 18 -13.32 -6.01 -19.71
CA ASP A 18 -12.78 -5.33 -20.88
C ASP A 18 -11.89 -4.15 -20.43
N TRP A 19 -10.59 -4.35 -20.54
CA TRP A 19 -9.58 -3.32 -20.33
C TRP A 19 -8.37 -3.59 -21.22
N LEU A 20 -7.58 -2.56 -21.49
CA LEU A 20 -6.38 -2.65 -22.31
C LEU A 20 -5.17 -2.18 -21.52
N ASP A 21 -4.22 -3.08 -21.29
CA ASP A 21 -2.93 -2.77 -20.71
C ASP A 21 -2.10 -1.90 -21.68
N LEU A 22 -1.60 -0.77 -21.18
CA LEU A 22 -0.71 0.14 -21.90
C LEU A 22 0.74 0.05 -21.40
N SER A 23 1.07 -0.90 -20.53
CA SER A 23 2.45 -1.22 -20.17
C SER A 23 3.26 -1.71 -21.40
N GLY A 24 4.58 -1.77 -21.27
CA GLY A 24 5.53 -2.11 -22.33
C GLY A 24 6.26 -0.90 -22.89
N GLU A 25 6.66 -0.96 -24.16
CA GLU A 25 7.52 0.06 -24.77
C GLU A 25 6.77 1.38 -25.06
N TRP A 26 7.38 2.49 -24.65
CA TRP A 26 6.97 3.86 -24.95
C TRP A 26 8.17 4.62 -25.49
N GLN A 27 7.92 5.64 -26.30
CA GLN A 27 8.98 6.57 -26.68
C GLN A 27 9.22 7.55 -25.53
N PHE A 28 10.46 8.01 -25.36
CA PHE A 28 10.91 8.67 -24.15
C PHE A 28 11.97 9.75 -24.39
N ALA A 29 11.95 10.79 -23.57
CA ALA A 29 12.94 11.85 -23.54
C ALA A 29 13.09 12.46 -22.13
N HIS A 30 14.32 12.88 -21.79
CA HIS A 30 14.57 13.79 -20.66
C HIS A 30 14.50 15.24 -21.16
N ASP A 31 13.99 16.15 -20.33
CA ASP A 31 13.89 17.58 -20.61
C ASP A 31 14.51 18.39 -19.45
N ASP A 32 15.81 18.22 -19.24
CA ASP A 32 16.54 18.77 -18.08
C ASP A 32 16.50 20.30 -17.98
N THR A 33 16.20 20.99 -19.09
CA THR A 33 16.08 22.45 -19.16
C THR A 33 14.63 22.95 -19.07
N ASP A 34 13.66 22.06 -18.95
CA ASP A 34 12.21 22.33 -18.91
C ASP A 34 11.72 23.23 -20.06
N VAL A 35 12.17 22.93 -21.29
CA VAL A 35 11.79 23.68 -22.49
C VAL A 35 10.61 23.06 -23.22
N GLY A 36 10.26 21.81 -22.91
CA GLY A 36 9.32 21.01 -23.69
C GLY A 36 7.92 21.62 -23.79
N LEU A 37 7.43 22.29 -22.74
CA LEU A 37 6.16 23.01 -22.79
C LEU A 37 6.22 24.24 -23.72
N ALA A 38 7.33 24.99 -23.69
CA ALA A 38 7.52 26.17 -24.54
C ALA A 38 7.71 25.80 -26.02
N GLU A 39 8.32 24.64 -26.27
CA GLU A 39 8.54 24.09 -27.62
C GLU A 39 7.44 23.14 -28.11
N HIS A 40 6.36 22.99 -27.34
CA HIS A 40 5.21 22.15 -27.67
C HIS A 40 5.56 20.67 -27.94
N TRP A 41 6.41 20.07 -27.09
CA TRP A 41 6.82 18.66 -27.22
C TRP A 41 5.63 17.68 -27.21
N GLN A 42 4.50 18.03 -26.59
CA GLN A 42 3.25 17.27 -26.65
C GLN A 42 2.67 17.07 -28.06
N SER A 43 3.15 17.83 -29.04
CA SER A 43 2.73 17.74 -30.45
C SER A 43 3.87 17.33 -31.39
N ARG A 44 5.03 16.97 -30.84
CA ARG A 44 6.22 16.58 -31.61
C ARG A 44 6.45 15.07 -31.55
N THR A 45 7.25 14.56 -32.48
CA THR A 45 7.67 13.16 -32.52
C THR A 45 9.19 13.01 -32.56
N ASP A 46 9.90 14.04 -33.00
CA ASP A 46 11.34 14.07 -33.22
C ASP A 46 12.15 14.21 -31.92
N VAL A 47 11.52 14.63 -30.81
CA VAL A 47 12.17 14.82 -29.51
C VAL A 47 12.31 13.52 -28.70
N PHE A 48 11.56 12.46 -29.06
CA PHE A 48 11.56 11.20 -28.32
C PHE A 48 12.60 10.23 -28.87
N GLU A 49 13.85 10.42 -28.49
CA GLU A 49 15.02 9.71 -29.04
C GLU A 49 15.26 8.33 -28.39
N ARG A 50 14.62 8.04 -27.26
CA ARG A 50 14.81 6.80 -26.50
C ARG A 50 13.51 6.00 -26.42
N VAL A 51 13.64 4.73 -26.01
CA VAL A 51 12.51 3.84 -25.70
C VAL A 51 12.62 3.40 -24.25
N ILE A 52 11.53 3.52 -23.50
CA ILE A 52 11.41 3.10 -22.11
C ILE A 52 10.34 2.01 -21.97
N THR A 53 10.57 1.05 -21.07
CA THR A 53 9.57 0.05 -20.68
C THR A 53 8.76 0.54 -19.48
N VAL A 54 7.51 0.94 -19.72
CA VAL A 54 6.53 1.29 -18.68
C VAL A 54 5.97 -0.01 -18.06
N PRO A 55 5.79 -0.10 -16.72
CA PRO A 55 5.85 0.99 -15.75
C PRO A 55 7.13 0.97 -14.92
N TYR A 56 8.30 0.72 -15.52
CA TYR A 56 9.55 0.78 -14.77
C TYR A 56 10.13 2.19 -14.82
N PRO A 57 10.57 2.75 -13.66
CA PRO A 57 11.13 4.10 -13.60
C PRO A 57 12.45 4.17 -14.39
N PRO A 58 12.80 5.32 -14.99
CA PRO A 58 13.98 5.46 -15.86
C PRO A 58 15.31 5.13 -15.16
N GLU A 59 15.37 5.28 -13.83
CA GLU A 59 16.54 4.92 -13.03
C GLU A 59 16.76 3.40 -12.98
N SER A 60 15.70 2.61 -13.11
CA SER A 60 15.78 1.15 -12.94
C SER A 60 16.33 0.43 -14.17
N PRO A 61 17.07 -0.68 -14.00
CA PRO A 61 17.50 -1.53 -15.11
C PRO A 61 16.35 -2.03 -16.01
N ALA A 62 15.22 -2.42 -15.43
CA ALA A 62 14.08 -3.00 -16.15
C ALA A 62 13.41 -2.02 -17.12
N SER A 63 13.62 -0.71 -16.95
CA SER A 63 13.13 0.32 -17.88
C SER A 63 13.82 0.30 -19.24
N GLY A 64 15.05 -0.27 -19.32
CA GLY A 64 15.93 -0.16 -20.48
C GLY A 64 16.64 1.20 -20.60
N ILE A 65 16.35 2.16 -19.72
CA ILE A 65 16.99 3.48 -19.66
C ILE A 65 18.20 3.43 -18.72
N HIS A 66 18.00 2.94 -17.48
CA HIS A 66 19.00 2.80 -16.42
C HIS A 66 19.87 4.05 -16.23
N ASP A 67 19.21 5.20 -16.16
CA ASP A 67 19.87 6.50 -15.98
C ASP A 67 19.52 7.06 -14.62
N THR A 68 20.45 6.94 -13.67
CA THR A 68 20.26 7.38 -12.27
C THR A 68 20.63 8.85 -12.07
N GLY A 69 20.78 9.63 -13.14
CA GLY A 69 21.03 11.07 -13.08
C GLY A 69 19.84 11.86 -12.52
N TYR A 70 20.04 13.17 -12.35
CA TYR A 70 18.96 14.09 -11.99
C TYR A 70 18.27 14.58 -13.26
N HIS A 71 17.09 14.01 -13.53
CA HIS A 71 16.24 14.36 -14.67
C HIS A 71 14.86 14.79 -14.18
N PRO A 72 14.66 16.07 -13.81
CA PRO A 72 13.42 16.50 -13.18
C PRO A 72 12.20 16.45 -14.09
N VAL A 73 12.39 16.44 -15.41
CA VAL A 73 11.30 16.47 -16.39
C VAL A 73 11.45 15.29 -17.34
N LEU A 74 10.43 14.46 -17.39
CA LEU A 74 10.38 13.24 -18.18
C LEU A 74 9.21 13.30 -19.14
N TRP A 75 9.45 12.99 -20.41
CA TRP A 75 8.40 12.96 -21.43
C TRP A 75 8.25 11.56 -22.00
N TYR A 76 7.01 11.09 -22.07
CA TYR A 76 6.63 9.79 -22.60
C TYR A 76 5.65 9.98 -23.76
N ARG A 77 5.77 9.19 -24.82
CA ARG A 77 4.82 9.15 -25.93
C ARG A 77 4.44 7.71 -26.30
N ARG A 78 3.15 7.48 -26.52
CA ARG A 78 2.63 6.20 -27.01
C ARG A 78 1.44 6.39 -27.95
N THR A 79 1.36 5.54 -28.96
CA THR A 79 0.17 5.43 -29.81
C THR A 79 -0.87 4.53 -29.14
N LEU A 80 -2.11 4.97 -29.07
CA LEU A 80 -3.20 4.22 -28.48
C LEU A 80 -3.96 3.45 -29.56
N PRO A 81 -4.19 2.13 -29.40
CA PRO A 81 -4.94 1.33 -30.37
C PRO A 81 -6.45 1.43 -30.08
N VAL A 82 -6.98 2.65 -30.00
CA VAL A 82 -8.39 2.93 -29.72
C VAL A 82 -9.00 3.85 -30.77
N THR A 83 -10.32 3.78 -30.91
CA THR A 83 -11.12 4.68 -31.74
C THR A 83 -12.11 5.44 -30.86
N THR A 84 -12.78 6.45 -31.40
CA THR A 84 -13.88 7.11 -30.68
C THR A 84 -14.95 6.08 -30.28
N PRO A 85 -15.33 5.99 -29.00
CA PRO A 85 -16.34 5.05 -28.54
C PRO A 85 -17.73 5.46 -29.06
N PRO A 86 -18.70 4.52 -29.13
CA PRO A 86 -20.05 4.84 -29.56
C PRO A 86 -20.76 5.77 -28.55
N PRO A 87 -21.83 6.47 -28.95
CA PRO A 87 -22.57 7.37 -28.07
C PRO A 87 -23.00 6.70 -26.76
N GLY A 88 -22.83 7.42 -25.64
CA GLY A 88 -23.13 6.93 -24.30
C GLY A 88 -22.00 6.14 -23.64
N ARG A 89 -20.91 5.85 -24.36
CA ARG A 89 -19.70 5.25 -23.79
C ARG A 89 -18.57 6.27 -23.71
N ARG A 90 -17.61 6.00 -22.84
CA ARG A 90 -16.45 6.83 -22.54
C ARG A 90 -15.20 5.97 -22.55
N THR A 91 -14.09 6.54 -23.00
CA THR A 91 -12.77 5.94 -22.91
C THR A 91 -12.01 6.62 -21.78
N VAL A 92 -11.70 5.87 -20.72
CA VAL A 92 -11.02 6.37 -19.53
C VAL A 92 -9.61 5.82 -19.49
N LEU A 93 -8.63 6.72 -19.54
CA LEU A 93 -7.22 6.42 -19.31
C LEU A 93 -6.93 6.43 -17.81
N ARG A 94 -6.21 5.42 -17.33
CA ARG A 94 -5.90 5.25 -15.91
C ARG A 94 -4.41 5.05 -15.70
N PHE A 95 -3.91 5.66 -14.63
CA PHE A 95 -2.53 5.52 -14.15
C PHE A 95 -2.57 4.98 -12.73
N GLY A 96 -1.76 3.96 -12.44
CA GLY A 96 -1.61 3.44 -11.07
C GLY A 96 -0.88 4.42 -10.16
N ALA A 97 0.19 5.02 -10.68
CA ALA A 97 1.01 6.03 -10.01
C ALA A 97 2.01 6.65 -11.00
N VAL A 98 2.26 7.95 -10.86
CA VAL A 98 3.31 8.68 -11.59
C VAL A 98 4.01 9.60 -10.59
N ASP A 99 5.30 9.40 -10.34
CA ASP A 99 6.06 10.22 -9.41
C ASP A 99 6.69 11.43 -10.17
N TYR A 100 6.42 12.70 -9.85
CA TYR A 100 5.51 13.19 -8.81
C TYR A 100 4.29 13.93 -9.37
N ARG A 101 4.50 14.80 -10.35
CA ARG A 101 3.44 15.53 -11.05
C ARG A 101 3.31 15.01 -12.46
N ALA A 102 2.09 14.90 -12.95
CA ALA A 102 1.82 14.46 -14.31
C ALA A 102 0.93 15.46 -15.04
N ASP A 103 1.25 15.76 -16.29
CA ASP A 103 0.37 16.39 -17.27
C ASP A 103 0.15 15.43 -18.43
N ILE A 104 -1.12 15.29 -18.86
CA ILE A 104 -1.54 14.30 -19.85
C ILE A 104 -2.12 15.00 -21.07
N TRP A 105 -1.65 14.60 -22.26
CA TRP A 105 -2.21 15.04 -23.53
C TRP A 105 -2.65 13.87 -24.39
N VAL A 106 -3.78 14.04 -25.08
CA VAL A 106 -4.23 13.14 -26.14
C VAL A 106 -4.39 13.96 -27.42
N ASN A 107 -3.72 13.55 -28.50
CA ASN A 107 -3.70 14.25 -29.78
C ASN A 107 -3.33 15.75 -29.66
N GLY A 108 -2.45 16.08 -28.71
CA GLY A 108 -2.02 17.44 -28.43
C GLY A 108 -2.96 18.27 -27.54
N GLU A 109 -4.16 17.76 -27.22
CA GLU A 109 -5.10 18.38 -26.27
C GLU A 109 -4.76 17.96 -24.85
N HIS A 110 -4.65 18.91 -23.92
CA HIS A 110 -4.42 18.63 -22.50
C HIS A 110 -5.70 18.13 -21.85
N VAL A 111 -5.68 16.93 -21.29
CA VAL A 111 -6.88 16.24 -20.79
C VAL A 111 -6.93 16.07 -19.28
N ALA A 112 -5.77 16.07 -18.61
CA ALA A 112 -5.69 15.92 -17.16
C ALA A 112 -4.33 16.35 -16.60
N ASN A 113 -4.30 16.61 -15.30
CA ASN A 113 -3.09 16.68 -14.50
C ASN A 113 -3.25 15.98 -13.15
N HIS A 114 -2.13 15.68 -12.49
CA HIS A 114 -2.08 15.03 -11.18
C HIS A 114 -0.87 15.51 -10.38
N GLU A 115 -0.99 15.56 -9.04
CA GLU A 115 0.12 15.73 -8.11
C GLU A 115 -0.01 14.71 -6.97
N GLY A 116 0.94 13.78 -6.89
CA GLY A 116 0.94 12.69 -5.92
C GLY A 116 1.71 11.50 -6.51
N GLY A 117 2.68 10.99 -5.76
CA GLY A 117 3.61 9.99 -6.27
C GLY A 117 3.13 8.56 -6.08
N GLN A 118 2.17 8.33 -5.16
CA GLN A 118 1.79 6.97 -4.73
C GLN A 118 0.34 6.59 -5.01
N THR A 119 -0.42 7.51 -5.60
CA THR A 119 -1.87 7.40 -5.75
C THR A 119 -2.29 7.37 -7.21
N PRO A 120 -3.37 6.63 -7.53
CA PRO A 120 -3.85 6.51 -8.90
C PRO A 120 -4.66 7.74 -9.31
N PHE A 121 -4.70 8.00 -10.61
CA PHE A 121 -5.58 8.99 -11.21
C PHE A 121 -6.08 8.55 -12.57
N SER A 122 -7.09 9.24 -13.10
CA SER A 122 -7.67 8.93 -14.40
C SER A 122 -8.05 10.16 -15.19
N ALA A 123 -8.06 10.03 -16.51
CA ALA A 123 -8.50 11.04 -17.47
C ALA A 123 -9.58 10.45 -18.38
N ASP A 124 -10.72 11.12 -18.49
CA ASP A 124 -11.67 10.81 -19.56
C ASP A 124 -11.17 11.43 -20.85
N ILE A 125 -10.69 10.60 -21.77
CA ILE A 125 -10.04 11.04 -23.01
C ILE A 125 -11.01 11.06 -24.19
N THR A 126 -12.28 10.69 -23.97
CA THR A 126 -13.28 10.45 -25.03
C THR A 126 -13.36 11.60 -26.03
N ASP A 127 -13.41 12.82 -25.53
CA ASP A 127 -13.68 14.02 -26.33
C ASP A 127 -12.42 14.50 -27.08
N ALA A 128 -11.23 14.05 -26.66
CA ALA A 128 -9.95 14.31 -27.34
C ALA A 128 -9.62 13.26 -28.43
N LEU A 129 -10.37 12.16 -28.51
CA LEU A 129 -10.18 11.13 -29.54
C LEU A 129 -10.70 11.60 -30.89
N THR A 130 -9.92 11.34 -31.94
CA THR A 130 -10.31 11.62 -33.33
C THR A 130 -10.88 10.36 -34.00
N GLY A 131 -11.91 10.50 -34.84
CA GLY A 131 -12.68 9.35 -35.36
C GLY A 131 -11.86 8.21 -35.97
N ASN A 132 -11.19 8.46 -37.10
CA ASN A 132 -10.39 7.46 -37.82
C ASN A 132 -8.95 7.98 -37.97
N GLY A 133 -8.05 7.57 -37.08
CA GLY A 133 -6.64 7.97 -37.11
C GLY A 133 -5.86 7.34 -35.95
N GLU A 134 -4.52 7.41 -36.04
CA GLU A 134 -3.65 7.10 -34.91
C GLU A 134 -3.96 8.07 -33.76
N GLN A 135 -4.25 7.54 -32.58
CA GLN A 135 -4.43 8.34 -31.37
C GLN A 135 -3.10 8.39 -30.63
N VAL A 136 -2.67 9.56 -30.18
CA VAL A 136 -1.37 9.75 -29.54
C VAL A 136 -1.56 10.22 -28.11
N LEU A 137 -0.99 9.48 -27.17
CA LEU A 137 -0.85 9.86 -25.76
C LEU A 137 0.54 10.44 -25.55
N VAL A 138 0.62 11.61 -24.91
CA VAL A 138 1.86 12.17 -24.37
C VAL A 138 1.67 12.43 -22.87
N VAL A 139 2.68 12.08 -22.09
CA VAL A 139 2.73 12.29 -20.64
C VAL A 139 4.00 13.06 -20.31
N ARG A 140 3.86 14.13 -19.54
CA ARG A 140 4.99 14.83 -18.90
C ARG A 140 4.96 14.52 -17.42
N ALA A 141 6.01 13.92 -16.89
CA ALA A 141 6.23 13.79 -15.46
C ALA A 141 7.23 14.85 -14.98
N TRP A 142 6.99 15.40 -13.78
CA TRP A 142 7.89 16.33 -13.12
C TRP A 142 8.14 15.90 -11.68
N ASP A 143 9.41 15.69 -11.34
CA ASP A 143 9.89 15.23 -10.04
C ASP A 143 11.23 15.91 -9.73
N ASP A 144 11.24 16.93 -8.87
CA ASP A 144 12.48 17.61 -8.48
C ASP A 144 13.21 16.80 -7.39
N PRO A 145 14.41 16.24 -7.67
CA PRO A 145 15.15 15.47 -6.67
C PRO A 145 15.49 16.26 -5.40
N HIS A 146 15.45 17.60 -5.44
CA HIS A 146 15.74 18.46 -4.30
C HIS A 146 14.50 18.97 -3.56
N ASP A 147 13.27 18.67 -4.01
CA ASP A 147 12.04 19.03 -3.30
C ASP A 147 11.82 18.10 -2.08
N LEU A 148 12.46 18.44 -0.97
CA LEU A 148 12.33 17.71 0.31
C LEU A 148 10.93 17.81 0.94
N GLU A 149 10.01 18.62 0.38
CA GLU A 149 8.62 18.72 0.80
C GLU A 149 7.73 17.65 0.12
N GLN A 150 8.24 16.90 -0.86
CA GLN A 150 7.53 15.81 -1.54
C GLN A 150 7.47 14.54 -0.67
N PRO A 151 6.30 13.90 -0.55
CA PRO A 151 6.21 12.54 -0.02
C PRO A 151 6.96 11.57 -0.94
N ARG A 152 8.16 11.13 -0.52
CA ARG A 152 9.00 10.20 -1.30
C ARG A 152 9.50 8.99 -0.51
N GLY A 153 9.20 8.92 0.79
CA GLY A 153 9.49 7.77 1.62
C GLY A 153 11.00 7.55 1.71
N LYS A 154 11.49 6.37 1.35
CA LYS A 154 12.94 6.05 1.39
C LYS A 154 13.73 6.38 0.12
N GLN A 155 13.14 7.03 -0.87
CA GLN A 155 13.85 7.44 -2.09
C GLN A 155 14.85 8.56 -1.80
N ASP A 156 16.13 8.33 -2.07
CA ASP A 156 17.19 9.28 -1.74
C ASP A 156 17.02 10.64 -2.45
N TRP A 157 17.40 11.73 -1.77
CA TRP A 157 17.51 13.05 -2.40
C TRP A 157 18.90 13.28 -2.99
N GLN A 158 19.90 12.49 -2.59
CA GLN A 158 21.26 12.52 -3.13
C GLN A 158 21.35 11.71 -4.43
N GLU A 159 22.42 11.95 -5.19
CA GLU A 159 22.63 11.29 -6.48
C GLU A 159 22.87 9.78 -6.31
N ARG A 160 23.42 9.39 -5.15
CA ARG A 160 23.71 7.99 -4.82
C ARG A 160 23.04 7.62 -3.50
N PRO A 161 22.45 6.42 -3.41
CA PRO A 161 21.94 5.86 -2.16
C PRO A 161 22.95 5.96 -1.01
N HIS A 162 22.48 6.33 0.17
CA HIS A 162 23.28 6.34 1.39
C HIS A 162 22.49 5.89 2.61
N VAL A 163 23.19 5.22 3.55
CA VAL A 163 22.66 4.85 4.87
C VAL A 163 21.35 4.03 4.77
N ILE A 164 20.18 4.62 4.95
CA ILE A 164 18.86 3.96 4.89
C ILE A 164 18.00 4.44 3.72
N TRP A 165 18.59 5.24 2.82
CA TRP A 165 17.96 5.81 1.64
C TRP A 165 18.35 5.01 0.39
N TYR A 166 17.41 4.80 -0.52
CA TYR A 166 17.55 3.90 -1.67
C TYR A 166 17.39 4.64 -2.99
N GLU A 167 17.55 3.90 -4.09
CA GLU A 167 17.41 4.41 -5.45
C GLU A 167 16.09 5.16 -5.67
N ARG A 168 16.14 6.21 -6.48
CA ARG A 168 14.97 7.00 -6.85
C ARG A 168 14.08 6.25 -7.85
N THR A 169 12.81 6.62 -7.87
CA THR A 169 11.76 6.12 -8.75
C THR A 169 10.98 7.34 -9.22
N SER A 170 11.30 7.84 -10.41
CA SER A 170 10.57 8.95 -11.02
C SER A 170 9.67 8.48 -12.16
N GLY A 171 8.72 9.32 -12.56
CA GLY A 171 7.82 9.07 -13.67
C GLY A 171 6.85 7.91 -13.43
N ILE A 172 6.47 7.23 -14.51
CA ILE A 172 5.44 6.18 -14.46
C ILE A 172 6.01 4.90 -13.83
N TRP A 173 5.63 4.60 -12.58
CA TRP A 173 6.15 3.44 -11.83
C TRP A 173 5.10 2.38 -11.44
N GLN A 174 3.82 2.60 -11.81
CA GLN A 174 2.75 1.59 -11.76
C GLN A 174 1.99 1.51 -13.09
N PRO A 175 1.21 0.44 -13.35
CA PRO A 175 0.59 0.20 -14.65
C PRO A 175 -0.24 1.37 -15.20
N VAL A 176 -0.29 1.46 -16.52
CA VAL A 176 -1.17 2.38 -17.26
C VAL A 176 -2.13 1.53 -18.08
N TRP A 177 -3.42 1.86 -18.10
CA TRP A 177 -4.40 1.10 -18.86
C TRP A 177 -5.59 1.93 -19.31
N LEU A 178 -6.37 1.38 -20.24
CA LEU A 178 -7.61 1.97 -20.73
C LEU A 178 -8.81 1.10 -20.38
N GLU A 179 -9.92 1.75 -20.04
CA GLU A 179 -11.22 1.11 -19.91
C GLU A 179 -12.23 1.85 -20.80
N GLU A 180 -13.04 1.10 -21.54
CA GLU A 180 -14.23 1.65 -22.20
C GLU A 180 -15.45 1.36 -21.34
N VAL A 181 -16.12 2.42 -20.88
CA VAL A 181 -17.14 2.35 -19.84
C VAL A 181 -18.40 3.13 -20.24
N PRO A 182 -19.60 2.77 -19.74
CA PRO A 182 -20.78 3.63 -19.86
C PRO A 182 -20.57 5.02 -19.24
N ALA A 183 -21.34 6.01 -19.68
CA ALA A 183 -21.21 7.37 -19.17
C ALA A 183 -21.44 7.47 -17.64
N ASP A 184 -22.39 6.71 -17.12
CA ASP A 184 -22.78 6.59 -15.71
C ASP A 184 -22.17 5.36 -15.03
N HIS A 185 -20.98 4.94 -15.47
CA HIS A 185 -20.23 3.83 -14.89
C HIS A 185 -19.93 4.01 -13.39
N LEU A 186 -19.64 2.87 -12.76
CA LEU A 186 -19.21 2.75 -11.39
C LEU A 186 -17.80 3.35 -11.21
N GLU A 187 -17.67 4.34 -10.35
CA GLU A 187 -16.39 4.94 -9.98
C GLU A 187 -15.75 4.19 -8.82
N THR A 188 -16.54 3.93 -7.78
CA THR A 188 -16.15 3.18 -6.59
C THR A 188 -17.28 2.27 -6.10
N VAL A 189 -16.88 1.14 -5.52
CA VAL A 189 -17.72 0.33 -4.64
C VAL A 189 -16.93 0.02 -3.38
N LEU A 190 -17.56 0.19 -2.22
CA LEU A 190 -16.99 -0.14 -0.92
C LEU A 190 -17.96 -1.02 -0.15
N PHE A 191 -17.45 -2.15 0.33
CA PHE A 191 -18.14 -3.07 1.22
C PHE A 191 -17.50 -2.98 2.60
N THR A 192 -18.26 -2.50 3.60
CA THR A 192 -17.79 -2.36 4.97
C THR A 192 -18.57 -3.32 5.87
N PRO A 193 -17.97 -4.45 6.30
CA PRO A 193 -18.60 -5.35 7.26
C PRO A 193 -18.96 -4.62 8.55
N THR A 194 -20.13 -4.91 9.09
CA THR A 194 -20.57 -4.34 10.37
C THR A 194 -20.24 -5.29 11.53
N THR A 195 -20.42 -4.83 12.76
CA THR A 195 -20.33 -5.69 13.96
C THR A 195 -21.49 -6.70 14.04
N THR A 196 -22.57 -6.49 13.28
CA THR A 196 -23.66 -7.44 13.19
C THR A 196 -23.27 -8.58 12.24
N PRO A 197 -23.32 -9.84 12.69
CA PRO A 197 -23.00 -10.99 11.84
C PRO A 197 -23.76 -10.98 10.51
N GLY A 198 -23.07 -11.36 9.43
CA GLY A 198 -23.68 -11.47 8.09
C GLY A 198 -24.15 -10.15 7.48
N THR A 199 -23.81 -9.00 8.06
CA THR A 199 -24.29 -7.69 7.59
C THR A 199 -23.15 -6.81 7.10
N VAL A 200 -23.34 -6.22 5.92
CA VAL A 200 -22.37 -5.35 5.23
C VAL A 200 -23.03 -4.05 4.81
N GLU A 201 -22.34 -2.94 5.01
CA GLU A 201 -22.71 -1.65 4.42
C GLU A 201 -22.08 -1.54 3.04
N VAL A 202 -22.88 -1.13 2.06
CA VAL A 202 -22.45 -0.96 0.68
C VAL A 202 -22.57 0.50 0.31
N GLU A 203 -21.45 1.08 -0.11
CA GLU A 203 -21.40 2.37 -0.78
C GLU A 203 -21.05 2.16 -2.25
N VAL A 204 -21.87 2.71 -3.14
CA VAL A 204 -21.63 2.74 -4.59
C VAL A 204 -21.62 4.19 -5.04
N ARG A 205 -20.55 4.59 -5.75
CA ARG A 205 -20.43 5.89 -6.40
C ARG A 205 -20.37 5.72 -7.91
N LEU A 206 -21.16 6.52 -8.62
CA LEU A 206 -21.12 6.64 -10.08
C LEU A 206 -20.23 7.83 -10.45
N ALA A 207 -19.46 7.69 -11.54
CA ALA A 207 -18.51 8.71 -12.01
C ALA A 207 -19.15 10.06 -12.34
N ARG A 208 -20.46 10.07 -12.56
CA ARG A 208 -21.25 11.28 -12.72
C ARG A 208 -22.61 11.11 -12.07
N ARG A 209 -23.26 12.25 -11.79
CA ARG A 209 -24.68 12.26 -11.46
C ARG A 209 -25.46 11.67 -12.64
N SER A 210 -26.27 10.65 -12.36
CA SER A 210 -27.17 10.09 -13.36
C SER A 210 -28.20 11.13 -13.82
N SER A 211 -28.55 11.14 -15.10
CA SER A 211 -29.57 12.03 -15.67
C SER A 211 -31.01 11.61 -15.31
N GLY A 212 -31.17 10.41 -14.79
CA GLY A 212 -32.44 9.83 -14.33
C GLY A 212 -32.20 8.66 -13.39
N PRO A 213 -33.25 7.97 -12.95
CA PRO A 213 -33.13 6.78 -12.10
C PRO A 213 -32.35 5.67 -12.83
N VAL A 214 -31.28 5.19 -12.23
CA VAL A 214 -30.46 4.07 -12.72
C VAL A 214 -30.59 2.89 -11.77
N LYS A 215 -30.64 1.66 -12.29
CA LYS A 215 -30.67 0.47 -11.45
C LYS A 215 -29.24 0.01 -11.15
N VAL A 216 -29.00 -0.32 -9.89
CA VAL A 216 -27.77 -0.97 -9.43
C VAL A 216 -28.15 -2.31 -8.83
N SER A 217 -27.63 -3.38 -9.41
CA SER A 217 -27.81 -4.76 -8.94
C SER A 217 -26.53 -5.23 -8.27
N ILE A 218 -26.65 -5.84 -7.09
CA ILE A 218 -25.54 -6.41 -6.32
C ILE A 218 -25.84 -7.86 -6.04
N GLN A 219 -24.97 -8.73 -6.52
CA GLN A 219 -25.04 -10.17 -6.31
C GLN A 219 -23.85 -10.57 -5.44
N LEU A 220 -24.15 -11.21 -4.31
CA LEU A 220 -23.14 -11.72 -3.38
C LEU A 220 -23.14 -13.24 -3.42
N SER A 221 -21.97 -13.85 -3.46
CA SER A 221 -21.84 -15.30 -3.41
C SER A 221 -20.62 -15.74 -2.63
N LEU A 222 -20.67 -16.95 -2.09
CA LEU A 222 -19.57 -17.61 -1.39
C LEU A 222 -19.40 -19.00 -1.96
N ASP A 223 -18.23 -19.29 -2.53
CA ASP A 223 -17.94 -20.54 -3.25
C ASP A 223 -18.99 -20.87 -4.34
N GLY A 224 -19.45 -19.84 -5.06
CA GLY A 224 -20.49 -19.93 -6.09
C GLY A 224 -21.92 -20.12 -5.56
N ARG A 225 -22.11 -20.21 -4.24
CA ARG A 225 -23.43 -20.27 -3.61
C ARG A 225 -23.95 -18.84 -3.40
N PRO A 226 -25.15 -18.49 -3.92
CA PRO A 226 -25.69 -17.14 -3.75
C PRO A 226 -26.03 -16.85 -2.28
N LEU A 227 -25.63 -15.68 -1.80
CA LEU A 227 -25.89 -15.16 -0.46
C LEU A 227 -26.88 -13.99 -0.45
N ALA A 228 -26.86 -13.16 -1.51
CA ALA A 228 -27.80 -12.06 -1.72
C ALA A 228 -27.88 -11.70 -3.22
N ASP A 229 -29.04 -11.22 -3.65
CA ASP A 229 -29.27 -10.66 -4.99
C ASP A 229 -30.28 -9.52 -4.86
N ASP A 230 -29.76 -8.30 -4.74
CA ASP A 230 -30.55 -7.10 -4.48
C ASP A 230 -30.41 -6.12 -5.63
N THR A 231 -31.51 -5.41 -5.94
CA THR A 231 -31.51 -4.34 -6.93
C THR A 231 -32.12 -3.08 -6.35
N TRP A 232 -31.40 -1.97 -6.46
CA TRP A 232 -31.87 -0.66 -6.01
C TRP A 232 -31.85 0.37 -7.13
N THR A 233 -32.64 1.42 -6.92
CA THR A 233 -32.64 2.59 -7.79
C THR A 233 -31.78 3.69 -7.20
N VAL A 234 -30.92 4.27 -8.02
CA VAL A 234 -30.08 5.43 -7.71
C VAL A 234 -30.60 6.63 -8.46
N THR A 235 -30.92 7.69 -7.73
CA THR A 235 -31.35 8.99 -8.27
C THR A 235 -30.28 10.03 -7.93
N GLY A 236 -29.10 9.92 -8.53
CA GLY A 236 -27.90 10.68 -8.12
C GLY A 236 -26.60 10.01 -8.56
N SER A 237 -25.52 10.25 -7.82
CA SER A 237 -24.24 9.56 -8.00
C SER A 237 -23.85 8.68 -6.82
N LEU A 238 -24.59 8.70 -5.71
CA LEU A 238 -24.24 7.97 -4.50
C LEU A 238 -25.40 7.10 -4.03
N LEU A 239 -25.09 5.84 -3.75
CA LEU A 239 -25.97 4.88 -3.10
C LEU A 239 -25.30 4.35 -1.85
N ARG A 240 -26.02 4.42 -0.72
CA ARG A 240 -25.63 3.77 0.54
C ARG A 240 -26.73 2.85 1.01
N ARG A 241 -26.43 1.56 1.17
CA ARG A 241 -27.39 0.54 1.62
C ARG A 241 -26.73 -0.41 2.61
N ARG A 242 -27.56 -1.14 3.33
CA ARG A 242 -27.14 -2.22 4.20
C ARG A 242 -27.72 -3.51 3.65
N LEU A 243 -26.86 -4.49 3.42
CA LEU A 243 -27.21 -5.85 3.02
C LEU A 243 -27.00 -6.79 4.21
N THR A 244 -27.92 -7.74 4.36
CA THR A 244 -27.76 -8.86 5.29
C THR A 244 -27.86 -10.14 4.47
N VAL A 245 -26.85 -10.99 4.57
CA VAL A 245 -26.87 -12.30 3.91
C VAL A 245 -27.92 -13.18 4.59
N GLN A 246 -28.85 -13.74 3.80
CA GLN A 246 -29.93 -14.57 4.31
C GLN A 246 -29.53 -16.03 4.17
N ASP A 247 -28.82 -16.55 5.16
CA ASP A 247 -28.34 -17.93 5.15
C ASP A 247 -28.39 -18.55 6.53
N SER A 248 -29.13 -19.66 6.66
CA SER A 248 -29.38 -20.30 7.95
C SER A 248 -28.14 -20.94 8.57
N ALA A 249 -27.16 -21.37 7.77
CA ALA A 249 -25.90 -21.91 8.28
C ALA A 249 -25.02 -20.80 8.83
N ILE A 250 -24.94 -19.66 8.14
CA ILE A 250 -24.24 -18.46 8.61
C ILE A 250 -24.91 -17.88 9.86
N GLU A 251 -26.24 -17.87 9.93
CA GLU A 251 -26.96 -17.42 11.12
C GLU A 251 -26.69 -18.32 12.33
N ALA A 252 -26.64 -19.64 12.14
CA ALA A 252 -26.33 -20.60 13.20
C ALA A 252 -24.84 -20.57 13.60
N GLU A 253 -23.94 -20.42 12.63
CA GLU A 253 -22.50 -20.49 12.79
C GLU A 253 -21.77 -19.34 12.06
N PRO A 254 -21.84 -18.08 12.58
CA PRO A 254 -21.30 -16.91 11.88
C PRO A 254 -19.81 -16.96 11.55
N HIS A 255 -19.04 -17.74 12.31
CA HIS A 255 -17.60 -17.89 12.11
C HIS A 255 -17.25 -18.55 10.75
N LEU A 256 -18.19 -19.28 10.13
CA LEU A 256 -18.03 -19.85 8.79
C LEU A 256 -17.96 -18.80 7.68
N LEU A 257 -18.27 -17.54 7.98
CA LEU A 257 -18.19 -16.42 7.04
C LEU A 257 -16.97 -15.52 7.29
N LEU A 258 -16.31 -15.68 8.43
CA LEU A 258 -15.33 -14.70 8.90
C LEU A 258 -13.99 -14.86 8.20
N TRP A 259 -13.47 -13.75 7.68
CA TRP A 259 -12.11 -13.66 7.18
C TRP A 259 -11.11 -13.58 8.34
N SER A 260 -10.02 -14.33 8.23
CA SER A 260 -8.83 -14.27 9.08
C SER A 260 -7.59 -14.75 8.31
N PRO A 261 -6.37 -14.50 8.77
CA PRO A 261 -5.15 -15.04 8.14
C PRO A 261 -5.16 -16.57 7.99
N GLU A 262 -5.73 -17.27 8.96
CA GLU A 262 -5.86 -18.73 8.99
C GLU A 262 -7.00 -19.23 8.10
N GLN A 263 -8.06 -18.45 7.94
CA GLN A 263 -9.24 -18.75 7.12
C GLN A 263 -9.61 -17.52 6.28
N PRO A 264 -8.95 -17.29 5.13
CA PRO A 264 -9.14 -16.10 4.31
C PRO A 264 -10.40 -16.21 3.43
N ILE A 265 -11.56 -16.31 4.07
CA ILE A 265 -12.86 -16.47 3.42
C ILE A 265 -13.27 -15.14 2.77
N LEU A 266 -13.52 -15.15 1.46
CA LEU A 266 -13.93 -13.98 0.69
C LEU A 266 -15.33 -14.21 0.09
N CYS A 267 -16.18 -13.18 0.21
CA CYS A 267 -17.46 -13.11 -0.45
C CYS A 267 -17.28 -12.40 -1.79
N ASP A 268 -17.54 -13.11 -2.88
CA ASP A 268 -17.51 -12.56 -4.23
C ASP A 268 -18.71 -11.64 -4.43
N ALA A 269 -18.49 -10.49 -5.07
CA ALA A 269 -19.52 -9.50 -5.33
C ALA A 269 -19.50 -9.08 -6.79
N THR A 270 -20.62 -9.27 -7.48
CA THR A 270 -20.84 -8.71 -8.81
C THR A 270 -21.73 -7.49 -8.68
N VAL A 271 -21.28 -6.34 -9.19
CA VAL A 271 -22.05 -5.08 -9.19
C VAL A 271 -22.32 -4.67 -10.62
N THR A 272 -23.59 -4.48 -10.96
CA THR A 272 -24.02 -4.06 -12.30
C THR A 272 -24.82 -2.77 -12.22
N VAL A 273 -24.40 -1.76 -12.99
CA VAL A 273 -25.10 -0.49 -13.17
C VAL A 273 -25.77 -0.50 -14.54
N GLU A 274 -27.10 -0.44 -14.58
CA GLU A 274 -27.89 -0.42 -15.82
C GLU A 274 -27.97 1.00 -16.39
N GLY A 275 -26.85 1.45 -16.94
CA GLY A 275 -26.62 2.82 -17.36
C GLY A 275 -26.95 3.16 -18.82
N GLN A 276 -26.75 4.42 -19.19
CA GLN A 276 -26.79 4.87 -20.58
C GLN A 276 -25.55 4.38 -21.34
N GLY A 277 -25.74 3.72 -22.48
CA GLY A 277 -24.64 3.11 -23.24
C GLY A 277 -24.33 1.65 -22.86
N GLY A 278 -25.20 1.03 -22.05
CA GLY A 278 -25.14 -0.40 -21.68
C GLY A 278 -24.81 -0.60 -20.20
N PRO A 279 -24.84 -1.86 -19.73
CA PRO A 279 -24.51 -2.18 -18.35
C PRO A 279 -23.01 -1.96 -18.09
N ASP A 280 -22.67 -1.35 -16.96
CA ASP A 280 -21.33 -1.40 -16.38
C ASP A 280 -21.30 -2.52 -15.35
N LYS A 281 -20.55 -3.59 -15.64
CA LYS A 281 -20.43 -4.75 -14.76
C LYS A 281 -19.01 -4.80 -14.21
N VAL A 282 -18.89 -4.81 -12.89
CA VAL A 282 -17.62 -5.04 -12.20
C VAL A 282 -17.70 -6.29 -11.33
N GLU A 283 -16.59 -7.00 -11.27
CA GLU A 283 -16.33 -8.04 -10.27
C GLU A 283 -15.55 -7.41 -9.11
N SER A 284 -15.99 -7.68 -7.90
CA SER A 284 -15.39 -7.25 -6.64
C SER A 284 -15.45 -8.39 -5.63
N TYR A 285 -14.92 -8.17 -4.43
CA TYR A 285 -15.05 -9.09 -3.31
C TYR A 285 -14.83 -8.33 -2.01
N PHE A 286 -15.19 -8.96 -0.89
CA PHE A 286 -14.86 -8.47 0.44
C PHE A 286 -14.77 -9.63 1.44
N GLY A 287 -14.15 -9.40 2.60
CA GLY A 287 -14.11 -10.37 3.69
C GLY A 287 -14.92 -9.88 4.89
N PHE A 288 -15.79 -10.71 5.46
CA PHE A 288 -16.48 -10.36 6.70
C PHE A 288 -15.50 -10.45 7.86
N ARG A 289 -15.04 -9.30 8.37
CA ARG A 289 -14.17 -9.27 9.54
C ARG A 289 -14.17 -7.91 10.21
N THR A 290 -13.93 -7.90 11.51
CA THR A 290 -13.70 -6.67 12.28
C THR A 290 -12.28 -6.63 12.82
N VAL A 291 -11.68 -5.45 12.83
CA VAL A 291 -10.40 -5.20 13.51
C VAL A 291 -10.58 -4.07 14.49
N GLY A 292 -9.78 -4.06 15.55
CA GLY A 292 -9.83 -3.02 16.57
C GLY A 292 -8.78 -3.26 17.65
N THR A 293 -8.91 -2.53 18.76
CA THR A 293 -8.01 -2.64 19.89
C THR A 293 -8.82 -2.59 21.19
N ASP A 294 -8.28 -3.22 22.24
CA ASP A 294 -8.67 -2.92 23.61
C ASP A 294 -7.50 -2.21 24.33
N GLU A 295 -7.43 -2.22 25.66
CA GLU A 295 -6.35 -1.58 26.41
C GLU A 295 -4.99 -2.28 26.28
N ARG A 296 -4.94 -3.52 25.75
CA ARG A 296 -3.78 -4.42 25.80
C ARG A 296 -3.48 -5.14 24.50
N SER A 297 -4.50 -5.40 23.68
CA SER A 297 -4.44 -6.30 22.54
C SER A 297 -4.95 -5.64 21.27
N PHE A 298 -4.35 -6.05 20.15
CA PHE A 298 -5.04 -5.98 18.87
C PHE A 298 -6.14 -7.05 18.82
N LEU A 299 -7.30 -6.68 18.29
CA LEU A 299 -8.47 -7.54 18.18
C LEU A 299 -8.76 -7.85 16.71
N LEU A 300 -8.94 -9.14 16.40
CA LEU A 300 -9.49 -9.62 15.14
C LEU A 300 -10.78 -10.37 15.45
N ASN A 301 -11.88 -9.97 14.80
CA ASN A 301 -13.21 -10.57 15.00
C ASN A 301 -13.63 -10.59 16.49
N GLY A 302 -13.29 -9.53 17.22
CA GLY A 302 -13.60 -9.36 18.64
C GLY A 302 -12.75 -10.20 19.60
N ARG A 303 -11.69 -10.85 19.12
CA ARG A 303 -10.79 -11.69 19.93
C ARG A 303 -9.36 -11.16 19.90
N PRO A 304 -8.60 -11.23 21.01
CA PRO A 304 -7.18 -10.92 21.02
C PRO A 304 -6.44 -11.72 19.94
N TYR A 305 -5.65 -11.04 19.13
CA TYR A 305 -4.91 -11.63 18.03
C TYR A 305 -3.47 -11.12 18.04
N TYR A 306 -2.52 -12.01 18.23
CA TYR A 306 -1.10 -11.67 18.36
C TYR A 306 -0.48 -11.43 16.98
N LEU A 307 0.01 -10.21 16.75
CA LEU A 307 0.59 -9.81 15.47
C LEU A 307 2.02 -10.34 15.31
N ARG A 308 2.30 -10.99 14.19
CA ARG A 308 3.63 -11.41 13.73
C ARG A 308 3.82 -10.83 12.33
N LEU A 309 4.35 -9.62 12.27
CA LEU A 309 4.52 -8.89 11.03
C LEU A 309 5.97 -8.99 10.52
N ALA A 310 6.15 -8.95 9.22
CA ALA A 310 7.43 -8.61 8.59
C ALA A 310 7.40 -7.15 8.11
N LEU A 311 8.52 -6.45 8.20
CA LEU A 311 8.67 -5.15 7.55
C LEU A 311 9.03 -5.34 6.07
N ALA A 312 8.25 -4.77 5.15
CA ALA A 312 8.50 -4.85 3.71
C ALA A 312 8.81 -3.46 3.13
N GLN A 313 10.01 -3.27 2.58
CA GLN A 313 10.41 -2.02 1.92
C GLN A 313 9.84 -1.87 0.50
N GLY A 314 9.46 -2.98 -0.15
CA GLY A 314 8.86 -2.96 -1.48
C GLY A 314 9.82 -2.59 -2.63
N TYR A 315 11.14 -2.69 -2.41
CA TYR A 315 12.17 -2.44 -3.43
C TYR A 315 12.62 -3.73 -4.11
N TRP A 316 12.87 -3.64 -5.41
CA TRP A 316 13.32 -4.74 -6.26
C TRP A 316 14.62 -4.34 -6.98
N PRO A 317 15.63 -5.21 -7.05
CA PRO A 317 16.94 -4.86 -7.63
C PRO A 317 16.86 -4.35 -9.07
N GLN A 318 15.94 -4.90 -9.88
CA GLN A 318 15.83 -4.57 -11.30
C GLN A 318 14.80 -3.49 -11.60
N SER A 319 13.84 -3.22 -10.70
CA SER A 319 12.67 -2.38 -10.99
C SER A 319 12.36 -1.35 -9.90
N HIS A 320 13.20 -1.24 -8.87
CA HIS A 320 13.06 -0.33 -7.74
C HIS A 320 11.69 -0.50 -7.06
N LEU A 321 10.88 0.55 -6.91
CA LEU A 321 9.56 0.47 -6.27
C LEU A 321 8.49 -0.19 -7.15
N ALA A 322 8.72 -0.30 -8.47
CA ALA A 322 7.79 -0.97 -9.38
C ALA A 322 7.91 -2.48 -9.21
N ALA A 323 6.79 -3.17 -8.97
CA ALA A 323 6.79 -4.62 -8.88
C ALA A 323 7.17 -5.24 -10.25
N PRO A 324 8.04 -6.26 -10.30
CA PRO A 324 8.43 -6.92 -11.55
C PRO A 324 7.25 -7.54 -12.32
N GLY A 325 6.15 -7.86 -11.63
CA GLY A 325 4.92 -8.36 -12.24
C GLY A 325 3.93 -8.90 -11.20
N ALA A 326 2.73 -9.25 -11.65
CA ALA A 326 1.66 -9.75 -10.76
C ALA A 326 2.04 -11.05 -10.03
N ASP A 327 2.80 -11.95 -10.67
CA ASP A 327 3.27 -13.19 -10.06
C ASP A 327 4.34 -12.93 -8.98
N ALA A 328 5.16 -11.88 -9.13
CA ALA A 328 6.15 -11.51 -8.13
C ALA A 328 5.48 -11.00 -6.84
N LEU A 329 4.41 -10.20 -6.97
CA LEU A 329 3.59 -9.77 -5.83
C LEU A 329 2.99 -10.97 -5.09
N ARG A 330 2.45 -11.95 -5.81
CA ARG A 330 1.94 -13.18 -5.22
C ARG A 330 3.01 -13.95 -4.47
N ALA A 331 4.16 -14.17 -5.12
CA ALA A 331 5.26 -14.94 -4.54
C ALA A 331 5.78 -14.30 -3.25
N GLU A 332 5.81 -12.97 -3.17
CA GLU A 332 6.21 -12.26 -1.95
C GLU A 332 5.22 -12.48 -0.80
N VAL A 333 3.90 -12.46 -1.06
CA VAL A 333 2.88 -12.78 -0.05
C VAL A 333 2.96 -14.25 0.39
N GLU A 334 3.20 -15.17 -0.55
CA GLU A 334 3.43 -16.58 -0.24
C GLU A 334 4.66 -16.76 0.66
N LEU A 335 5.76 -16.05 0.39
CA LEU A 335 6.97 -16.07 1.21
C LEU A 335 6.74 -15.52 2.62
N ILE A 336 6.02 -14.40 2.76
CA ILE A 336 5.66 -13.84 4.08
C ILE A 336 4.94 -14.91 4.92
N LYS A 337 3.95 -15.58 4.34
CA LYS A 337 3.19 -16.63 5.03
C LYS A 337 4.05 -17.86 5.34
N GLN A 338 4.88 -18.29 4.39
CA GLN A 338 5.79 -19.42 4.56
C GLN A 338 6.80 -19.17 5.69
N LEU A 339 7.28 -17.94 5.87
CA LEU A 339 8.17 -17.53 6.96
C LEU A 339 7.48 -17.46 8.34
N GLY A 340 6.20 -17.85 8.47
CA GLY A 340 5.47 -17.91 9.74
C GLY A 340 4.82 -16.60 10.19
N PHE A 341 4.91 -15.54 9.39
CA PHE A 341 4.23 -14.28 9.65
C PHE A 341 2.73 -14.39 9.32
N ASN A 342 1.90 -13.70 10.11
CA ASN A 342 0.47 -13.55 9.85
C ASN A 342 0.11 -12.16 9.30
N GLY A 343 1.12 -11.32 9.09
CA GLY A 343 0.96 -10.03 8.45
C GLY A 343 2.26 -9.39 7.98
N VAL A 344 2.13 -8.19 7.44
CA VAL A 344 3.22 -7.36 6.93
C VAL A 344 2.93 -5.90 7.24
N ARG A 345 3.96 -5.12 7.55
CA ARG A 345 3.90 -3.65 7.53
C ARG A 345 4.59 -3.20 6.25
N ILE A 346 3.86 -2.54 5.36
CA ILE A 346 4.46 -1.86 4.22
C ILE A 346 5.24 -0.67 4.77
N HIS A 347 6.41 -0.37 4.24
CA HIS A 347 7.27 0.67 4.78
C HIS A 347 7.45 1.81 3.81
N GLN A 348 7.02 3.02 4.21
CA GLN A 348 7.30 4.28 3.51
C GLN A 348 6.85 4.31 2.04
N LYS A 349 5.77 3.58 1.72
CA LYS A 349 5.21 3.40 0.37
C LYS A 349 3.75 2.96 0.44
N ALA A 350 2.89 3.48 -0.42
CA ALA A 350 1.60 2.87 -0.73
C ALA A 350 1.79 1.73 -1.75
N GLU A 351 1.41 0.52 -1.38
CA GLU A 351 1.69 -0.66 -2.20
C GLU A 351 0.73 -0.78 -3.40
N ASP A 352 1.14 -1.57 -4.41
CA ASP A 352 0.28 -1.94 -5.54
C ASP A 352 -0.99 -2.66 -5.03
N PRO A 353 -2.21 -2.26 -5.44
CA PRO A 353 -3.46 -2.90 -5.02
C PRO A 353 -3.51 -4.42 -5.27
N ARG A 354 -2.75 -4.93 -6.26
CA ARG A 354 -2.64 -6.36 -6.54
C ARG A 354 -1.91 -7.11 -5.43
N PHE A 355 -0.95 -6.49 -4.74
CA PHE A 355 -0.33 -7.07 -3.55
C PHE A 355 -1.35 -7.24 -2.43
N LEU A 356 -2.13 -6.20 -2.14
CA LEU A 356 -3.21 -6.24 -1.13
C LEU A 356 -4.24 -7.32 -1.48
N SER A 357 -4.54 -7.47 -2.77
CA SER A 357 -5.44 -8.51 -3.27
C SER A 357 -4.92 -9.93 -3.02
N TRP A 358 -3.60 -10.14 -3.11
CA TRP A 358 -2.98 -11.41 -2.72
C TRP A 358 -2.98 -11.61 -1.21
N CYS A 359 -2.74 -10.56 -0.41
CA CYS A 359 -2.87 -10.61 1.04
C CYS A 359 -4.29 -11.00 1.48
N ASP A 360 -5.33 -10.50 0.80
CA ASP A 360 -6.72 -10.88 1.06
C ASP A 360 -6.95 -12.39 0.84
N ARG A 361 -6.48 -12.92 -0.30
CA ARG A 361 -6.69 -14.32 -0.72
C ARG A 361 -5.87 -15.31 0.08
N LEU A 362 -4.62 -14.94 0.37
CA LEU A 362 -3.67 -15.81 1.05
C LEU A 362 -3.74 -15.66 2.57
N GLY A 363 -4.48 -14.67 3.09
CA GLY A 363 -4.65 -14.47 4.52
C GLY A 363 -3.39 -13.93 5.18
N VAL A 364 -3.05 -12.68 4.88
CA VAL A 364 -1.95 -11.93 5.48
C VAL A 364 -2.48 -10.55 5.86
N LEU A 365 -2.39 -10.16 7.13
CA LEU A 365 -2.76 -8.81 7.57
C LEU A 365 -1.78 -7.77 7.03
N VAL A 366 -2.25 -6.57 6.73
CA VAL A 366 -1.43 -5.47 6.24
C VAL A 366 -1.58 -4.25 7.13
N TYR A 367 -0.48 -3.76 7.67
CA TYR A 367 -0.39 -2.39 8.17
C TYR A 367 0.06 -1.52 7.00
N ALA A 368 -0.86 -0.71 6.48
CA ALA A 368 -0.58 0.18 5.37
C ALA A 368 0.14 1.43 5.88
N ASP A 369 1.14 1.85 5.12
CA ASP A 369 1.97 3.02 5.34
C ASP A 369 1.99 3.83 4.03
N ALA A 370 2.57 5.01 4.06
CA ALA A 370 2.74 5.87 2.90
C ALA A 370 4.12 6.53 2.93
N ALA A 371 4.57 7.07 1.81
CA ALA A 371 5.77 7.89 1.81
C ALA A 371 5.60 9.09 2.74
N ALA A 372 6.58 9.30 3.62
CA ALA A 372 6.76 10.58 4.28
C ALA A 372 7.53 11.56 3.40
N SER A 373 7.37 12.85 3.68
CA SER A 373 8.29 13.91 3.24
C SER A 373 9.47 14.03 4.20
N TYR A 374 10.53 14.74 3.82
CA TYR A 374 11.68 14.96 4.70
C TYR A 374 11.59 16.27 5.47
N ALA A 375 11.07 17.32 4.82
CA ALA A 375 10.86 18.62 5.43
C ALA A 375 9.40 18.81 5.86
N TYR A 376 9.20 19.32 7.07
CA TYR A 376 7.89 19.76 7.54
C TYR A 376 7.60 21.19 7.10
N THR A 377 6.55 21.38 6.31
CA THR A 377 5.97 22.68 5.96
C THR A 377 4.45 22.55 5.85
N GLY A 378 3.75 23.68 5.72
CA GLY A 378 2.31 23.64 5.40
C GLY A 378 2.01 22.95 4.07
N ARG A 379 2.94 23.02 3.09
CA ARG A 379 2.81 22.38 1.78
C ARG A 379 3.06 20.88 1.87
N SER A 380 4.10 20.44 2.58
CA SER A 380 4.36 18.99 2.73
C SER A 380 3.24 18.30 3.51
N LEU A 381 2.67 18.96 4.53
CA LEU A 381 1.49 18.45 5.25
C LEU A 381 0.26 18.34 4.32
N ALA A 382 0.01 19.35 3.48
CA ALA A 382 -1.10 19.32 2.52
C ALA A 382 -0.95 18.19 1.48
N ARG A 383 0.26 18.01 0.92
CA ARG A 383 0.59 16.90 0.01
C ARG A 383 0.38 15.54 0.68
N THR A 384 0.97 15.35 1.86
CA THR A 384 0.85 14.11 2.65
C THR A 384 -0.61 13.79 2.97
N THR A 385 -1.40 14.80 3.36
CA THR A 385 -2.82 14.64 3.69
C THR A 385 -3.68 14.27 2.48
N ARG A 386 -3.39 14.85 1.31
CA ARG A 386 -4.09 14.51 0.06
C ARG A 386 -3.82 13.05 -0.32
N GLU A 387 -2.55 12.65 -0.37
CA GLU A 387 -2.19 11.28 -0.74
C GLU A 387 -2.76 10.26 0.25
N TRP A 388 -2.74 10.52 1.55
CA TRP A 388 -3.42 9.65 2.53
C TRP A 388 -4.93 9.53 2.31
N THR A 389 -5.59 10.61 1.92
CA THR A 389 -7.04 10.59 1.62
C THR A 389 -7.33 9.66 0.45
N GLU A 390 -6.52 9.75 -0.61
CA GLU A 390 -6.61 8.93 -1.82
C GLU A 390 -6.24 7.46 -1.55
N ILE A 391 -5.23 7.19 -0.74
CA ILE A 391 -4.82 5.84 -0.32
C ILE A 391 -5.97 5.15 0.43
N VAL A 392 -6.58 5.83 1.41
CA VAL A 392 -7.70 5.25 2.17
C VAL A 392 -8.90 4.97 1.25
N GLU A 393 -9.24 5.91 0.35
CA GLU A 393 -10.33 5.70 -0.61
C GLU A 393 -10.08 4.50 -1.53
N ARG A 394 -8.82 4.29 -1.95
CA ARG A 394 -8.41 3.16 -2.78
C ARG A 394 -8.45 1.83 -2.03
N ASP A 395 -7.95 1.80 -0.80
CA ASP A 395 -7.55 0.55 -0.14
C ASP A 395 -8.50 0.08 0.98
N ALA A 396 -9.41 0.93 1.48
CA ALA A 396 -10.29 0.61 2.61
C ALA A 396 -11.21 -0.61 2.38
N GLY A 397 -11.42 -1.03 1.13
CA GLY A 397 -12.20 -2.23 0.80
C GLY A 397 -11.46 -3.55 1.01
N HIS A 398 -10.13 -3.53 1.15
CA HIS A 398 -9.33 -4.75 1.31
C HIS A 398 -9.48 -5.33 2.73
N PRO A 399 -9.94 -6.59 2.91
CA PRO A 399 -9.99 -7.22 4.22
C PRO A 399 -8.62 -7.40 4.87
N CYS A 400 -7.52 -7.51 4.11
CA CYS A 400 -6.19 -7.63 4.68
C CYS A 400 -5.74 -6.40 5.48
N ILE A 401 -6.18 -5.19 5.11
CA ILE A 401 -5.77 -3.97 5.83
C ILE A 401 -6.26 -4.06 7.28
N ALA A 402 -5.30 -4.09 8.19
CA ALA A 402 -5.49 -4.25 9.62
C ALA A 402 -5.33 -2.93 10.38
N GLY A 403 -4.65 -1.95 9.79
CA GLY A 403 -4.46 -0.62 10.34
C GLY A 403 -3.68 0.31 9.41
N TRP A 404 -3.67 1.59 9.76
CA TRP A 404 -3.01 2.67 9.02
C TRP A 404 -1.88 3.28 9.85
N VAL A 405 -0.71 3.52 9.24
CA VAL A 405 0.45 4.16 9.88
C VAL A 405 0.59 5.57 9.32
N ALA A 406 0.15 6.59 10.05
CA ALA A 406 0.09 7.96 9.54
C ALA A 406 1.49 8.58 9.33
N PHE A 407 2.40 8.35 10.29
CA PHE A 407 3.80 8.74 10.24
C PHE A 407 4.66 7.61 10.81
N ASN A 408 5.91 7.54 10.39
CA ASN A 408 6.90 6.59 10.88
C ASN A 408 8.15 7.35 11.35
N GLU A 409 8.67 7.04 12.54
CA GLU A 409 9.91 7.62 13.07
C GLU A 409 9.96 9.16 13.11
N SER A 410 8.78 9.79 13.09
CA SER A 410 8.60 11.23 12.93
C SER A 410 9.11 11.81 11.61
N TRP A 411 9.24 11.01 10.56
CA TRP A 411 9.55 11.51 9.23
C TRP A 411 8.42 12.42 8.74
N GLY A 412 8.78 13.52 8.10
CA GLY A 412 7.85 14.60 7.77
C GLY A 412 7.44 15.47 8.97
N VAL A 413 7.74 15.07 10.21
CA VAL A 413 7.43 15.79 11.46
C VAL A 413 8.61 15.67 12.47
N ALA A 414 9.84 15.89 12.00
CA ALA A 414 11.06 15.52 12.71
C ALA A 414 11.30 16.23 14.07
N GLN A 415 10.53 17.27 14.38
CA GLN A 415 10.61 18.06 15.61
C GLN A 415 9.38 17.84 16.50
N VAL A 416 8.63 16.74 16.33
CA VAL A 416 7.42 16.44 17.11
C VAL A 416 7.64 16.46 18.63
N ALA A 417 8.85 16.14 19.10
CA ALA A 417 9.21 16.21 20.52
C ALA A 417 9.20 17.62 21.09
N ASP A 418 9.45 18.66 20.28
CA ASP A 418 9.63 20.04 20.74
C ASP A 418 8.64 21.04 20.09
N SER A 419 7.89 20.61 19.07
CA SER A 419 6.95 21.43 18.32
C SER A 419 5.51 20.99 18.52
N GLU A 420 4.71 21.80 19.23
CA GLU A 420 3.27 21.55 19.37
C GLU A 420 2.56 21.55 18.00
N GLN A 421 3.01 22.39 17.07
CA GLN A 421 2.48 22.43 15.72
C GLN A 421 2.62 21.08 14.99
N GLN A 422 3.76 20.39 15.15
CA GLN A 422 3.96 19.08 14.54
C GLN A 422 3.19 17.98 15.27
N ARG A 423 3.01 18.09 16.60
CA ARG A 423 2.09 17.21 17.33
C ARG A 423 0.65 17.38 16.85
N ASP A 424 0.22 18.62 16.60
CA ASP A 424 -1.09 18.91 16.02
C ASP A 424 -1.23 18.36 14.60
N ALA A 425 -0.16 18.35 13.79
CA ALA A 425 -0.16 17.68 12.50
C ALA A 425 -0.37 16.16 12.62
N VAL A 426 0.32 15.51 13.56
CA VAL A 426 0.11 14.07 13.87
C VAL A 426 -1.34 13.80 14.30
N ARG A 427 -1.87 14.60 15.24
CA ARG A 427 -3.27 14.47 15.69
C ARG A 427 -4.25 14.70 14.54
N ALA A 428 -4.03 15.72 13.72
CA ALA A 428 -4.90 16.06 12.60
C ALA A 428 -4.98 14.91 11.58
N LEU A 429 -3.83 14.35 11.19
CA LEU A 429 -3.80 13.22 10.25
C LEU A 429 -4.40 11.95 10.87
N TYR A 430 -4.06 11.63 12.13
CA TYR A 430 -4.69 10.53 12.86
C TYR A 430 -6.23 10.65 12.86
N ARG A 431 -6.76 11.81 13.25
CA ARG A 431 -8.21 12.06 13.33
C ARG A 431 -8.87 12.07 11.95
N LEU A 432 -8.18 12.54 10.91
CA LEU A 432 -8.65 12.45 9.54
C LEU A 432 -8.79 10.98 9.11
N LEU A 433 -7.76 10.16 9.32
CA LEU A 433 -7.81 8.73 8.98
C LEU A 433 -8.94 8.00 9.73
N LYS A 434 -9.15 8.31 11.02
CA LYS A 434 -10.30 7.80 11.78
C LYS A 434 -11.66 8.25 11.23
N ALA A 435 -11.73 9.42 10.62
CA ALA A 435 -12.96 9.94 10.02
C ALA A 435 -13.24 9.34 8.63
N LEU A 436 -12.19 9.08 7.85
CA LEU A 436 -12.28 8.45 6.53
C LEU A 436 -12.56 6.94 6.65
N ASP A 437 -11.87 6.25 7.56
CA ASP A 437 -12.05 4.83 7.83
C ASP A 437 -12.16 4.56 9.34
N PRO A 438 -13.37 4.61 9.92
CA PRO A 438 -13.58 4.33 11.34
C PRO A 438 -13.47 2.82 11.67
N SER A 439 -13.40 1.94 10.67
CA SER A 439 -13.43 0.49 10.87
C SER A 439 -12.08 -0.11 11.27
N ARG A 440 -11.01 0.68 11.25
CA ARG A 440 -9.64 0.23 11.50
C ARG A 440 -8.90 1.08 12.54
N PRO A 441 -7.93 0.48 13.25
CA PRO A 441 -7.02 1.23 14.08
C PRO A 441 -6.03 2.07 13.26
N VAL A 442 -5.56 3.18 13.85
CA VAL A 442 -4.54 4.05 13.25
C VAL A 442 -3.40 4.27 14.25
N ILE A 443 -2.17 4.12 13.78
CA ILE A 443 -0.96 4.56 14.50
C ILE A 443 -0.61 5.96 14.01
N GLY A 444 -0.63 6.97 14.90
CA GLY A 444 -0.36 8.35 14.51
C GLY A 444 1.12 8.61 14.20
N ASN A 445 2.03 8.00 14.96
CA ASN A 445 3.47 8.04 14.68
C ASN A 445 4.10 6.75 15.20
N ASP A 446 4.61 5.90 14.31
CA ASP A 446 5.15 4.60 14.65
C ASP A 446 6.61 4.67 15.13
N GLY A 447 6.94 3.80 16.09
CA GLY A 447 8.30 3.57 16.58
C GLY A 447 8.71 4.40 17.79
N TRP A 448 8.61 5.72 17.71
CA TRP A 448 9.00 6.64 18.80
C TRP A 448 8.05 7.85 18.88
N GLU A 449 8.18 8.64 19.94
CA GLU A 449 7.57 9.96 20.07
C GLU A 449 6.05 9.93 19.84
N TYR A 450 5.38 8.94 20.43
CA TYR A 450 3.94 8.76 20.37
C TYR A 450 3.21 10.02 20.85
N VAL A 451 2.26 10.47 20.03
CA VAL A 451 1.36 11.61 20.28
C VAL A 451 -0.06 11.11 20.51
N GLU A 452 -0.61 10.37 19.53
CA GLU A 452 -1.97 9.86 19.54
C GLU A 452 -2.07 8.66 18.56
N GLY A 453 -2.92 7.68 18.87
CA GLY A 453 -3.07 6.47 18.06
C GLY A 453 -3.80 5.35 18.83
N ASP A 454 -4.36 4.39 18.10
CA ASP A 454 -5.05 3.22 18.66
C ASP A 454 -4.07 2.11 19.11
N LEU A 455 -2.82 2.14 18.62
CA LEU A 455 -1.68 1.32 19.06
C LEU A 455 -0.44 2.20 19.20
N LEU A 456 0.52 1.73 20.01
CA LEU A 456 1.85 2.33 20.13
C LEU A 456 2.90 1.36 19.59
N GLY A 457 3.60 1.76 18.52
CA GLY A 457 4.77 1.05 18.02
C GLY A 457 6.05 1.43 18.75
N ILE A 458 6.97 0.49 18.89
CA ILE A 458 8.32 0.67 19.44
C ILE A 458 9.35 0.18 18.44
N HIS A 459 10.32 1.02 18.11
CA HIS A 459 11.54 0.58 17.41
C HIS A 459 12.66 0.37 18.42
N ASP A 460 13.08 -0.89 18.61
CA ASP A 460 14.17 -1.29 19.51
C ASP A 460 15.10 -2.30 18.83
N TYR A 461 16.20 -1.78 18.27
CA TYR A 461 17.21 -2.58 17.57
C TYR A 461 18.23 -3.25 18.49
N THR A 462 17.94 -3.38 19.79
CA THR A 462 18.79 -4.19 20.68
C THR A 462 18.78 -5.65 20.25
N HIS A 463 19.97 -6.23 20.07
CA HIS A 463 20.13 -7.66 19.79
C HIS A 463 20.39 -8.50 21.04
N ASP A 464 20.40 -7.86 22.22
CA ASP A 464 20.48 -8.53 23.53
C ASP A 464 19.08 -9.01 23.97
N PRO A 465 18.81 -10.34 23.97
CA PRO A 465 17.53 -10.90 24.41
C PRO A 465 17.23 -10.60 25.89
N GLY A 466 18.26 -10.46 26.73
CA GLY A 466 18.11 -10.06 28.12
C GLY A 466 17.65 -8.61 28.27
N MET A 467 18.00 -7.73 27.33
CA MET A 467 17.47 -6.37 27.26
C MET A 467 16.00 -6.37 26.84
N ILE A 468 15.63 -7.14 25.81
CA ILE A 468 14.23 -7.33 25.40
C ILE A 468 13.39 -7.82 26.58
N HIS A 469 13.86 -8.85 27.29
CA HIS A 469 13.17 -9.38 28.46
C HIS A 469 13.00 -8.31 29.55
N ARG A 470 14.06 -7.58 29.91
CA ARG A 470 14.00 -6.50 30.92
C ARG A 470 13.06 -5.36 30.55
N ARG A 471 12.86 -5.10 29.26
CA ARG A 471 12.00 -4.00 28.79
C ARG A 471 10.55 -4.43 28.58
N TYR A 472 10.31 -5.69 28.21
CA TYR A 472 9.03 -6.09 27.63
C TYR A 472 8.44 -7.40 28.19
N ALA A 473 9.04 -8.08 29.16
CA ALA A 473 8.55 -9.41 29.58
C ALA A 473 7.09 -9.42 30.10
N ASP A 474 6.63 -8.31 30.68
CA ASP A 474 5.26 -8.17 31.17
C ASP A 474 4.74 -6.73 30.98
N GLU A 475 3.45 -6.53 31.27
CA GLU A 475 2.76 -5.25 31.12
C GLU A 475 3.38 -4.10 31.92
N ASN A 476 3.91 -4.36 33.13
CA ASN A 476 4.50 -3.31 33.96
C ASN A 476 5.83 -2.84 33.35
N LEU A 477 6.64 -3.78 32.86
CA LEU A 477 7.89 -3.47 32.18
C LEU A 477 7.64 -2.72 30.88
N VAL A 478 6.65 -3.15 30.08
CA VAL A 478 6.24 -2.43 28.86
C VAL A 478 5.83 -0.99 29.19
N ARG A 479 4.93 -0.79 30.16
CA ARG A 479 4.47 0.56 30.57
C ARG A 479 5.64 1.42 31.08
N ASN A 480 6.53 0.84 31.88
CA ASN A 480 7.71 1.55 32.38
C ASN A 480 8.65 1.94 31.23
N THR A 481 8.87 1.05 30.27
CA THR A 481 9.69 1.32 29.08
C THR A 481 9.06 2.41 28.23
N VAL A 482 7.74 2.39 28.00
CA VAL A 482 7.04 3.45 27.25
C VAL A 482 7.15 4.81 27.94
N ALA A 483 6.96 4.86 29.26
CA ALA A 483 7.01 6.11 30.01
C ALA A 483 8.44 6.70 30.12
N THR A 484 9.42 5.84 30.42
CA THR A 484 10.76 6.30 30.84
C THR A 484 11.89 5.86 29.92
N GLY A 485 11.68 4.79 29.17
CA GLY A 485 12.67 4.19 28.28
C GLY A 485 13.00 5.08 27.10
N ARG A 486 14.22 4.86 26.57
CA ARG A 486 14.72 5.52 25.36
C ARG A 486 15.38 4.53 24.38
N PRO A 487 14.69 3.45 23.93
CA PRO A 487 15.19 2.68 22.79
C PRO A 487 15.49 3.60 21.59
N GLY A 488 16.61 3.40 20.90
CA GLY A 488 17.04 4.29 19.82
C GLY A 488 17.43 5.72 20.26
N GLY A 489 17.49 6.00 21.57
CA GLY A 489 17.84 7.33 22.09
C GLY A 489 16.70 8.35 22.11
N LYS A 490 15.49 7.98 21.65
CA LYS A 490 14.31 8.85 21.59
C LYS A 490 13.28 8.51 22.67
N ARG A 491 12.41 9.48 23.01
CA ARG A 491 11.26 9.21 23.90
C ARG A 491 10.25 8.32 23.17
N LEU A 492 9.64 7.36 23.86
CA LEU A 492 8.58 6.53 23.25
C LEU A 492 7.22 7.22 23.29
N ALA A 493 6.88 7.90 24.38
CA ALA A 493 5.69 8.72 24.49
C ALA A 493 6.08 10.14 24.92
N LEU A 494 5.38 11.14 24.37
CA LEU A 494 5.59 12.55 24.71
C LEU A 494 4.74 13.04 25.90
N GLY A 495 3.75 12.23 26.33
CA GLY A 495 2.95 12.50 27.53
C GLY A 495 3.62 12.06 28.83
N ASP A 496 3.10 12.54 29.97
CA ASP A 496 3.62 12.24 31.31
C ASP A 496 3.35 10.79 31.78
N GLN A 497 2.47 10.07 31.08
CA GLN A 497 2.07 8.70 31.39
C GLN A 497 2.08 7.85 30.13
N ALA A 498 2.35 6.55 30.28
CA ALA A 498 2.20 5.61 29.18
C ALA A 498 0.72 5.54 28.76
N PRO A 499 0.40 5.68 27.46
CA PRO A 499 -0.98 5.58 26.98
C PRO A 499 -1.56 4.19 27.24
N ALA A 500 -2.88 4.12 27.45
CA ALA A 500 -3.62 2.88 27.66
C ALA A 500 -4.03 2.25 26.31
N VAL A 501 -3.03 1.90 25.50
CA VAL A 501 -3.20 1.26 24.19
C VAL A 501 -2.25 0.05 24.09
N PRO A 502 -2.59 -0.97 23.27
CA PRO A 502 -1.68 -2.06 22.95
C PRO A 502 -0.34 -1.55 22.44
N VAL A 503 0.73 -2.25 22.83
CA VAL A 503 2.09 -1.94 22.43
C VAL A 503 2.60 -3.01 21.47
N LEU A 504 3.02 -2.57 20.29
CA LEU A 504 3.64 -3.40 19.27
C LEU A 504 5.15 -3.13 19.27
N LEU A 505 5.98 -4.19 19.31
CA LEU A 505 7.39 -4.03 18.99
C LEU A 505 7.51 -3.93 17.46
N SER A 506 7.29 -2.73 16.93
CA SER A 506 6.99 -2.49 15.51
C SER A 506 8.23 -2.42 14.61
N GLU A 507 9.43 -2.31 15.18
CA GLU A 507 10.68 -2.70 14.53
C GLU A 507 11.69 -3.22 15.55
N PHE A 508 12.29 -4.37 15.25
CA PHE A 508 13.38 -4.95 16.03
C PHE A 508 14.08 -6.03 15.21
N GLY A 509 15.20 -6.54 15.72
CA GLY A 509 15.99 -7.54 15.03
C GLY A 509 16.85 -6.92 13.93
N GLY A 510 16.83 -7.50 12.74
CA GLY A 510 17.65 -7.07 11.62
C GLY A 510 19.11 -7.49 11.80
N PHE A 511 19.35 -8.80 11.85
CA PHE A 511 20.71 -9.33 11.84
C PHE A 511 21.32 -9.17 10.44
N THR A 512 22.43 -8.45 10.34
CA THR A 512 23.18 -8.36 9.09
C THR A 512 23.77 -9.73 8.78
N HIS A 513 23.50 -10.26 7.59
CA HIS A 513 24.12 -11.48 7.08
C HIS A 513 24.77 -11.17 5.74
N ALA A 514 26.09 -10.95 5.76
CA ALA A 514 26.90 -10.56 4.62
C ALA A 514 28.29 -11.21 4.72
N PRO A 515 28.41 -12.53 4.44
CA PRO A 515 29.67 -13.26 4.63
C PRO A 515 30.81 -12.81 3.69
N ASP A 516 30.51 -12.13 2.57
CA ASP A 516 31.46 -11.89 1.48
C ASP A 516 31.69 -10.40 1.10
N ASP A 517 31.13 -9.43 1.83
CA ASP A 517 31.27 -7.99 1.49
C ASP A 517 31.90 -7.18 2.65
N PRO A 518 33.18 -6.76 2.52
CA PRO A 518 33.86 -5.94 3.52
C PRO A 518 33.38 -4.47 3.56
N THR A 519 32.52 -4.05 2.63
CA THR A 519 31.94 -2.70 2.56
C THR A 519 30.51 -2.61 3.10
N THR A 520 29.89 -3.75 3.44
CA THR A 520 28.55 -3.77 4.02
C THR A 520 28.54 -3.02 5.35
N TRP A 521 27.58 -2.10 5.51
CA TRP A 521 27.35 -1.40 6.77
C TRP A 521 27.14 -2.41 7.90
N SER A 522 28.06 -2.41 8.85
CA SER A 522 28.10 -3.31 10.00
C SER A 522 27.10 -2.88 11.07
N GLY A 523 25.81 -3.05 10.79
CA GLY A 523 24.75 -2.92 11.78
C GLY A 523 24.93 -3.86 12.99
N TYR A 524 24.02 -3.74 13.96
CA TYR A 524 24.18 -4.13 15.36
C TYR A 524 24.26 -5.64 15.70
N GLY A 525 24.46 -6.54 14.72
CA GLY A 525 24.63 -7.98 14.94
C GLY A 525 24.85 -8.75 13.65
N VAL A 526 26.12 -8.97 13.32
CA VAL A 526 26.55 -9.71 12.12
C VAL A 526 26.45 -11.22 12.35
N THR A 527 26.07 -11.95 11.31
CA THR A 527 26.05 -13.41 11.27
C THR A 527 26.83 -13.93 10.08
N ASP A 528 27.70 -14.91 10.33
CA ASP A 528 28.66 -15.45 9.35
C ASP A 528 28.17 -16.75 8.69
N SER A 529 27.05 -17.31 9.16
CA SER A 529 26.45 -18.54 8.62
C SER A 529 24.93 -18.58 8.82
N PRO A 530 24.19 -19.32 7.98
CA PRO A 530 22.75 -19.59 8.17
C PRO A 530 22.43 -20.16 9.57
N GLU A 531 23.29 -21.03 10.11
CA GLU A 531 23.10 -21.65 11.43
C GLU A 531 23.18 -20.61 12.56
N GLN A 532 24.14 -19.69 12.48
CA GLN A 532 24.27 -18.62 13.46
C GLN A 532 23.12 -17.61 13.36
N LEU A 533 22.63 -17.33 12.13
CA LEU A 533 21.43 -16.52 11.93
C LEU A 533 20.22 -17.15 12.63
N LEU A 534 20.00 -18.44 12.45
CA LEU A 534 18.92 -19.18 13.11
C LEU A 534 19.05 -19.17 14.64
N GLU A 535 20.25 -19.38 15.18
CA GLU A 535 20.49 -19.36 16.63
C GLU A 535 20.17 -17.98 17.25
N ARG A 536 20.65 -16.91 16.63
CA ARG A 536 20.40 -15.53 17.10
C ARG A 536 18.94 -15.15 16.96
N LEU A 537 18.32 -15.49 15.83
CA LEU A 537 16.90 -15.28 15.59
C LEU A 537 16.06 -16.02 16.63
N ALA A 538 16.35 -17.29 16.89
CA ALA A 538 15.66 -18.11 17.89
C ALA A 538 15.74 -17.50 19.28
N THR A 539 16.94 -17.07 19.71
CA THR A 539 17.14 -16.53 21.05
C THR A 539 16.44 -15.17 21.22
N LEU A 540 16.51 -14.30 20.22
CA LEU A 540 15.86 -12.99 20.25
C LEU A 540 14.33 -13.11 20.25
N LEU A 541 13.77 -13.90 19.33
CA LEU A 541 12.32 -14.11 19.25
C LEU A 541 11.80 -14.89 20.45
N ALA A 542 12.57 -15.78 21.08
CA ALA A 542 12.17 -16.42 22.33
C ALA A 542 11.92 -15.39 23.44
N ALA A 543 12.73 -14.32 23.54
CA ALA A 543 12.51 -13.25 24.50
C ALA A 543 11.24 -12.44 24.21
N VAL A 544 10.93 -12.20 22.92
CA VAL A 544 9.69 -11.54 22.50
C VAL A 544 8.48 -12.45 22.75
N HIS A 545 8.58 -13.74 22.44
CA HIS A 545 7.53 -14.73 22.68
C HIS A 545 7.25 -14.97 24.17
N ALA A 546 8.24 -14.74 25.04
CA ALA A 546 8.04 -14.78 26.48
C ALA A 546 7.28 -13.56 27.03
N SER A 547 7.15 -12.48 26.24
CA SER A 547 6.39 -11.30 26.65
C SER A 547 4.89 -11.59 26.75
N THR A 548 4.32 -11.19 27.89
CA THR A 548 2.86 -11.13 28.11
C THR A 548 2.28 -9.73 27.93
N GLY A 549 3.13 -8.70 27.75
CA GLY A 549 2.70 -7.29 27.65
C GLY A 549 2.66 -6.72 26.23
N LEU A 550 3.28 -7.39 25.25
CA LEU A 550 3.26 -6.95 23.85
C LEU A 550 2.06 -7.54 23.10
N ALA A 551 1.42 -6.72 22.26
CA ALA A 551 0.34 -7.14 21.36
C ALA A 551 0.85 -7.88 20.10
N GLY A 552 2.17 -7.88 19.90
CA GLY A 552 2.81 -8.52 18.76
C GLY A 552 4.19 -7.96 18.50
N PHE A 553 4.72 -8.28 17.33
CA PHE A 553 5.95 -7.71 16.81
C PHE A 553 5.91 -7.52 15.29
N CYS A 554 6.82 -6.70 14.78
CA CYS A 554 7.16 -6.57 13.38
C CYS A 554 8.68 -6.67 13.21
N TYR A 555 9.15 -7.72 12.52
CA TYR A 555 10.58 -7.99 12.35
C TYR A 555 11.14 -7.18 11.17
N THR A 556 12.19 -6.41 11.43
CA THR A 556 12.95 -5.70 10.40
C THR A 556 14.07 -6.64 9.92
N GLN A 557 14.10 -7.11 8.67
CA GLN A 557 13.11 -6.91 7.60
C GLN A 557 12.92 -8.17 6.74
N LEU A 558 11.94 -8.14 5.82
CA LEU A 558 11.60 -9.26 4.94
C LEU A 558 12.76 -9.59 3.98
N THR A 559 13.22 -8.61 3.21
CA THR A 559 14.28 -8.74 2.21
C THR A 559 15.42 -7.77 2.48
N ASP A 560 16.64 -8.15 2.10
CA ASP A 560 17.70 -7.18 1.91
C ASP A 560 17.26 -6.10 0.92
N THR A 561 17.61 -4.85 1.20
CA THR A 561 17.24 -3.71 0.38
C THR A 561 18.42 -2.74 0.26
N GLY A 562 18.99 -2.63 -0.93
CA GLY A 562 20.16 -1.79 -1.18
C GLY A 562 21.33 -2.15 -0.25
N GLN A 563 21.85 -1.16 0.47
CA GLN A 563 22.89 -1.35 1.48
C GLN A 563 22.41 -2.02 2.79
N GLU A 564 21.11 -2.12 3.04
CA GLU A 564 20.57 -2.77 4.24
C GLU A 564 20.48 -4.30 4.03
N ARG A 565 21.52 -5.02 4.46
CA ARG A 565 21.68 -6.48 4.30
C ARG A 565 21.17 -7.31 5.49
N ASN A 566 20.10 -6.84 6.13
CA ASN A 566 19.52 -7.39 7.36
C ASN A 566 18.16 -8.09 7.16
N GLY A 567 17.81 -8.45 5.93
CA GLY A 567 16.60 -9.21 5.62
C GLY A 567 16.72 -10.70 5.96
N LEU A 568 15.57 -11.36 6.19
CA LEU A 568 15.50 -12.83 6.26
C LEU A 568 15.67 -13.49 4.87
N LEU A 569 15.34 -12.72 3.83
CA LEU A 569 15.56 -13.05 2.43
C LEU A 569 16.64 -12.13 1.84
N THR A 570 17.32 -12.58 0.78
CA THR A 570 18.15 -11.71 -0.07
C THR A 570 17.27 -10.73 -0.84
N GLU A 571 17.90 -9.78 -1.54
CA GLU A 571 17.19 -8.80 -2.40
C GLU A 571 16.40 -9.47 -3.54
N ASP A 572 16.85 -10.64 -4.00
CA ASP A 572 16.13 -11.51 -4.95
C ASP A 572 15.09 -12.44 -4.30
N ARG A 573 14.67 -12.17 -3.05
CA ARG A 573 13.68 -12.97 -2.31
C ARG A 573 14.10 -14.43 -2.07
N LYS A 574 15.40 -14.72 -2.01
CA LYS A 574 15.91 -16.06 -1.67
C LYS A 574 16.11 -16.18 -0.16
N PRO A 575 15.65 -17.25 0.51
CA PRO A 575 15.87 -17.43 1.94
C PRO A 575 17.36 -17.49 2.30
N LYS A 576 17.76 -16.77 3.36
CA LYS A 576 19.15 -16.80 3.86
C LYS A 576 19.44 -18.00 4.77
N ALA A 577 18.41 -18.64 5.29
CA ALA A 577 18.49 -19.90 6.02
C ALA A 577 17.28 -20.77 5.68
N ASP A 578 17.25 -21.98 6.21
CA ASP A 578 16.14 -22.93 6.02
C ASP A 578 14.80 -22.29 6.42
N LEU A 579 13.88 -22.26 5.46
CA LEU A 579 12.62 -21.53 5.57
C LEU A 579 11.72 -22.12 6.66
N ASP A 580 11.68 -23.45 6.81
CA ASP A 580 10.87 -24.14 7.81
C ASP A 580 11.40 -23.90 9.24
N LEU A 581 12.72 -23.78 9.39
CA LEU A 581 13.35 -23.39 10.66
C LEU A 581 13.03 -21.94 11.02
N ILE A 582 13.13 -21.00 10.06
CA ILE A 582 12.72 -19.60 10.29
C ILE A 582 11.25 -19.54 10.69
N ALA A 583 10.37 -20.22 9.95
CA ALA A 583 8.93 -20.24 10.19
C ALA A 583 8.57 -20.69 11.61
N ARG A 584 9.22 -21.75 12.10
CA ARG A 584 9.03 -22.24 13.47
C ARG A 584 9.46 -21.21 14.52
N ILE A 585 10.58 -20.53 14.29
CA ILE A 585 11.09 -19.49 15.19
C ILE A 585 10.15 -18.28 15.22
N VAL A 586 9.71 -17.80 14.06
CA VAL A 586 8.77 -16.67 13.92
C VAL A 586 7.42 -16.99 14.56
N THR A 587 6.87 -18.17 14.28
CA THR A 587 5.57 -18.60 14.83
C THR A 587 5.62 -18.71 16.35
N GLY A 588 6.72 -19.25 16.89
CA GLY A 588 6.89 -19.45 18.32
C GLY A 588 5.97 -20.53 18.90
N PRO A 589 5.88 -20.63 20.24
CA PRO A 589 4.98 -21.58 20.89
C PRO A 589 3.50 -21.17 20.70
N PRO A 590 2.55 -22.13 20.79
CA PRO A 590 1.12 -21.84 20.82
C PRO A 590 0.80 -20.88 21.98
N ARG A 591 -0.02 -19.86 21.71
CA ARG A 591 -0.49 -18.87 22.69
C ARG A 591 -1.98 -19.02 22.96
#